data_AF-A0A0C3S7X0-F1
#
_entry.id   AF-A0A0C3S7X0-F1
#
_cell.length_a   1.000
_cell.length_b   1.000
_cell.length_c   1.000
_cell.angle_alpha   90.00
_cell.angle_beta   90.00
_cell.angle_gamma   90.00
#
_symmetry.space_group_name_H-M   'P 1'
#
loop_
_entity.id
_entity.type
_entity.pdbx_description
1 polymer ?
#
loop_
_entity_poly.entity_id
_entity_poly.type
_entity_poly.pdbx_seq_one_letter_code
_entity_poly.pdbx_strand_id
1 'polypeptide(L)'
;MSQTSDQGGVLLKLILFTAALAIAPLSSYFLSQQYLWNGNSTYAAITAIVAANAVFVAYIFVSLREERKLTRTTPKGDVKETKKTK
;
A
#
# COMPACT_ATOMS: atom_id res chain seq x y z
N MET A 1 25.15 -12.49 -9.48
CA MET A 1 24.05 -11.97 -10.33
C MET A 1 22.75 -12.47 -9.71
N SER A 2 22.35 -11.87 -8.59
CA SER A 2 21.37 -12.47 -7.67
C SER A 2 20.81 -11.41 -6.71
N GLN A 3 20.16 -10.38 -7.26
CA GLN A 3 19.35 -9.43 -6.48
C GLN A 3 17.90 -9.31 -6.99
N THR A 4 17.48 -10.16 -7.92
CA THR A 4 16.11 -10.15 -8.48
C THR A 4 15.06 -10.77 -7.55
N SER A 5 15.45 -11.52 -6.51
CA SER A 5 14.52 -12.24 -5.62
C SER A 5 13.85 -11.37 -4.56
N ASP A 6 14.50 -10.29 -4.09
CA ASP A 6 13.93 -9.38 -3.07
C ASP A 6 13.02 -8.30 -3.70
N GLN A 7 13.40 -7.77 -4.87
CA GLN A 7 12.63 -6.74 -5.58
C GLN A 7 11.25 -7.26 -6.04
N GLY A 8 11.14 -8.54 -6.37
CA GLY A 8 9.89 -9.16 -6.80
C GLY A 8 8.78 -9.07 -5.75
N GLY A 9 9.13 -9.20 -4.46
CA GLY A 9 8.16 -9.11 -3.37
C GLY A 9 7.56 -7.70 -3.21
N VAL A 10 8.40 -6.67 -3.34
CA VAL A 10 7.97 -5.26 -3.26
C VAL A 10 7.13 -4.87 -4.47
N LEU A 11 7.55 -5.28 -5.68
CA LEU A 11 6.82 -4.99 -6.91
C LEU A 11 5.41 -5.61 -6.90
N LEU A 12 5.30 -6.87 -6.45
CA LEU A 12 4.01 -7.54 -6.33
C LEU A 12 3.09 -6.80 -5.34
N LYS A 13 3.63 -6.33 -4.21
CA LYS A 13 2.86 -5.55 -3.23
C LYS A 13 2.41 -4.21 -3.78
N LEU A 14 3.26 -3.49 -4.51
CA LEU A 14 2.88 -2.23 -5.16
C LEU A 14 1.73 -2.41 -6.15
N ILE A 15 1.80 -3.45 -6.97
CA ILE A 15 0.72 -3.81 -7.91
C ILE A 15 -0.56 -4.17 -7.14
N LEU A 16 -0.44 -5.01 -6.11
CA LEU A 16 -1.57 -5.44 -5.30
C LEU A 16 -2.23 -4.27 -4.56
N PHE A 17 -1.45 -3.33 -4.05
CA PHE A 17 -1.96 -2.11 -3.43
C PHE A 17 -2.65 -1.19 -4.42
N THR A 18 -2.07 -1.01 -5.61
CA THR A 18 -2.69 -0.22 -6.68
C THR A 18 -4.02 -0.84 -7.10
N ALA A 19 -4.07 -2.16 -7.28
CA ALA A 19 -5.30 -2.88 -7.58
C ALA A 19 -6.33 -2.75 -6.44
N ALA A 20 -5.90 -2.90 -5.18
CA ALA A 20 -6.76 -2.75 -4.01
C ALA A 20 -7.35 -1.32 -3.92
N LEU A 21 -6.56 -0.30 -4.25
CA LEU A 21 -7.00 1.09 -4.21
C LEU A 21 -8.05 1.43 -5.27
N ALA A 22 -8.09 0.69 -6.38
CA ALA A 22 -9.17 0.78 -7.35
C ALA A 22 -10.35 -0.11 -6.95
N ILE A 23 -10.10 -1.39 -6.67
CA ILE A 23 -11.15 -2.40 -6.49
C ILE A 23 -11.91 -2.17 -5.18
N ALA A 24 -11.25 -1.86 -4.07
CA ALA A 24 -11.92 -1.77 -2.77
C ALA A 24 -12.90 -0.57 -2.68
N PRO A 25 -12.55 0.66 -3.10
CA PRO A 25 -13.50 1.77 -3.11
C PRO A 25 -14.63 1.57 -4.14
N LEU A 26 -14.32 1.02 -5.31
CA LEU A 26 -15.33 0.69 -6.33
C LEU A 26 -16.30 -0.37 -5.79
N SER A 27 -15.77 -1.44 -5.19
CA SER A 27 -16.59 -2.49 -4.58
C SER A 27 -17.44 -1.90 -3.47
N SER A 28 -16.86 -1.06 -2.61
CA SER A 28 -17.58 -0.38 -1.53
C SER A 28 -18.71 0.51 -2.08
N TYR A 29 -18.47 1.25 -3.17
CA TYR A 29 -19.49 2.06 -3.85
C TYR A 29 -20.68 1.21 -4.29
N PHE A 30 -20.43 0.19 -5.12
CA PHE A 30 -21.50 -0.62 -5.72
C PHE A 30 -22.23 -1.47 -4.68
N LEU A 31 -21.50 -2.05 -3.72
CA LEU A 31 -22.09 -2.86 -2.66
C LEU A 31 -22.99 -2.00 -1.76
N SER A 32 -22.55 -0.79 -1.44
CA SER A 32 -23.30 0.10 -0.56
C SER A 32 -24.46 0.79 -1.27
N GLN A 33 -24.34 1.06 -2.58
CA GLN A 33 -25.45 1.53 -3.41
C GLN A 33 -26.59 0.51 -3.48
N GLN A 34 -26.28 -0.79 -3.56
CA GLN A 34 -27.28 -1.85 -3.66
C GLN A 34 -27.90 -2.25 -2.31
N TYR A 35 -27.12 -2.34 -1.23
CA TYR A 35 -27.59 -2.92 0.03
C TYR A 35 -27.96 -1.89 1.12
N LEU A 36 -27.35 -0.70 1.12
CA LEU A 36 -27.45 0.24 2.25
C LEU A 36 -28.30 1.48 1.94
N TRP A 37 -28.35 1.94 0.69
CA TRP A 37 -28.97 3.24 0.36
C TRP A 37 -30.03 3.23 -0.75
N ASN A 38 -30.61 2.08 -1.11
CA ASN A 38 -31.73 1.97 -2.06
C ASN A 38 -31.51 2.77 -3.37
N GLY A 39 -30.29 2.77 -3.89
CA GLY A 39 -29.96 3.47 -5.14
C GLY A 39 -29.59 4.95 -5.01
N ASN A 40 -29.50 5.54 -3.81
CA ASN A 40 -28.99 6.90 -3.66
C ASN A 40 -27.48 6.97 -3.87
N SER A 41 -27.07 7.43 -5.06
CA SER A 41 -25.67 7.53 -5.48
C SER A 41 -24.82 8.48 -4.62
N THR A 42 -25.44 9.47 -3.96
CA THR A 42 -24.69 10.45 -3.15
C THR A 42 -24.13 9.80 -1.89
N TYR A 43 -24.94 9.02 -1.17
CA TYR A 43 -24.48 8.31 0.02
C TYR A 43 -23.50 7.17 -0.34
N ALA A 44 -23.73 6.51 -1.47
CA ALA A 44 -22.79 5.52 -2.01
C ALA A 44 -21.41 6.14 -2.30
N ALA A 45 -21.39 7.33 -2.94
CA ALA A 45 -20.16 8.04 -3.24
C ALA A 45 -19.41 8.46 -1.97
N ILE A 46 -20.10 9.00 -0.96
CA ILE A 46 -19.49 9.37 0.33
C ILE A 46 -18.79 8.15 0.96
N THR A 47 -19.42 6.99 0.91
CA THR A 47 -18.86 5.77 1.50
C THR A 47 -17.70 5.21 0.71
N ALA A 48 -17.74 5.31 -0.61
CA ALA A 48 -16.58 4.98 -1.44
C ALA A 48 -15.36 5.86 -1.10
N ILE A 49 -15.59 7.16 -0.88
CA ILE A 49 -14.52 8.11 -0.46
C ILE A 49 -13.97 7.71 0.92
N VAL A 50 -14.85 7.40 1.87
CA VAL A 50 -14.43 6.93 3.21
C VAL A 50 -13.65 5.61 3.12
N ALA A 51 -14.10 4.66 2.32
CA ALA A 51 -13.42 3.39 2.08
C ALA A 51 -12.05 3.59 1.42
N ALA A 52 -11.93 4.47 0.44
CA ALA A 52 -10.64 4.82 -0.18
C ALA A 52 -9.64 5.37 0.84
N ASN A 53 -10.08 6.28 1.70
CA ASN A 53 -9.23 6.83 2.76
C ASN A 53 -8.82 5.75 3.78
N ALA A 54 -9.72 4.83 4.12
CA ALA A 54 -9.39 3.70 5.00
C ALA A 54 -8.33 2.77 4.38
N VAL A 55 -8.45 2.44 3.09
CA VAL A 55 -7.46 1.63 2.34
C VAL A 55 -6.11 2.36 2.27
N PHE A 56 -6.13 3.68 2.04
CA PHE A 56 -4.92 4.49 2.01
C PHE A 56 -4.18 4.49 3.35
N VAL A 57 -4.90 4.65 4.46
CA VAL A 57 -4.30 4.56 5.81
C VAL A 57 -3.75 3.14 6.07
N ALA A 58 -4.49 2.10 5.67
CA ALA A 58 -4.02 0.73 5.80
C ALA A 58 -2.72 0.47 5.01
N TYR A 59 -2.61 1.02 3.80
CA TYR A 59 -1.38 0.98 2.99
C TYR A 59 -0.20 1.61 3.73
N ILE A 60 -0.36 2.83 4.24
CA ILE A 60 0.69 3.50 5.02
C ILE A 60 1.13 2.61 6.19
N PHE A 61 0.18 2.01 6.92
CA PHE A 61 0.52 1.19 8.08
C PHE A 61 1.30 -0.09 7.71
N VAL A 62 0.91 -0.75 6.62
CA VAL A 62 1.61 -1.95 6.10
C VAL A 62 3.00 -1.57 5.63
N SER A 63 3.13 -0.49 4.84
CA SER A 63 4.42 0.02 4.36
C SER A 63 5.36 0.36 5.51
N LEU A 64 4.89 1.07 6.54
CA LEU A 64 5.69 1.39 7.73
C LEU A 64 6.10 0.15 8.54
N ARG A 65 5.30 -0.92 8.55
CA ARG A 65 5.69 -2.19 9.21
C ARG A 65 6.73 -2.94 8.40
N GLU A 66 6.64 -2.89 7.08
CA GLU A 66 7.59 -3.52 6.16
C GLU A 66 8.95 -2.81 6.16
N GLU A 67 8.95 -1.48 6.09
CA GLU A 67 10.17 -0.67 6.23
C GLU A 67 10.93 -1.00 7.51
N ARG A 68 10.21 -1.10 8.65
CA ARG A 68 10.81 -1.49 9.94
C ARG A 68 11.39 -2.91 9.96
N LYS A 69 10.79 -3.86 9.22
CA LYS A 69 11.34 -5.21 9.10
C LYS A 69 12.63 -5.20 8.28
N LEU A 70 12.66 -4.46 7.17
CA LEU A 70 13.84 -4.33 6.31
C LEU A 70 15.02 -3.68 7.06
N THR A 71 14.77 -2.65 7.87
CA THR A 71 15.82 -2.00 8.69
C THR A 71 16.39 -2.90 9.79
N ARG A 72 15.65 -3.93 10.23
CA ARG A 72 16.11 -4.87 11.28
C ARG A 72 16.94 -6.03 10.74
N THR A 73 16.80 -6.39 9.48
CA THR A 73 17.54 -7.50 8.84
C THR A 73 18.87 -7.07 8.22
N THR A 74 19.16 -5.78 8.14
CA THR A 74 20.51 -5.28 7.84
C THR A 74 21.29 -5.09 9.14
N PRO A 75 22.25 -5.97 9.51
CA PRO A 75 23.19 -5.63 10.56
C PRO A 75 23.94 -4.37 10.11
N LYS A 76 23.96 -3.38 11.00
CA LYS A 76 24.58 -2.08 10.83
C LYS A 76 26.11 -2.26 10.72
N GLY A 77 26.62 -2.56 9.53
CA GLY A 77 28.04 -2.72 9.23
C GLY A 77 28.26 -2.53 7.73
N ASP A 78 29.21 -1.66 7.38
CA ASP A 78 29.75 -1.42 6.04
C ASP A 78 28.94 -0.55 5.07
N VAL A 79 28.82 0.74 5.39
CA VAL A 79 29.23 1.81 4.45
C VAL A 79 30.03 2.87 5.22
N LYS A 80 31.29 2.54 5.50
CA LYS A 80 32.32 3.56 5.74
C LYS A 80 32.56 4.30 4.42
N GLU A 81 32.35 5.61 4.46
CA GLU A 81 33.00 6.66 3.68
C GLU A 81 33.77 6.25 2.40
N THR A 82 33.12 6.41 1.24
CA THR A 82 33.81 6.86 0.02
C THR A 82 33.88 8.38 0.04
N LYS A 83 34.68 8.96 0.94
CA LYS A 83 35.21 10.32 0.84
C LYS A 83 36.50 10.42 1.65
N LYS A 84 37.63 10.13 1.01
CA LYS A 84 38.85 10.97 1.02
C LYS A 84 39.82 10.41 -0.03
N THR A 85 39.69 10.95 -1.23
CA THR A 85 40.83 11.20 -2.11
C THR A 85 41.88 12.00 -1.33
N LYS A 86 43.08 11.45 -1.14
CA LYS A 86 44.35 12.12 -1.41
C LYS A 86 45.50 11.11 -1.37
#